data_AF-A0A6V8L910-F1
#
_entry.id   AF-A0A6V8L910-F1
#
_cell.length_a   1.000
_cell.length_b   1.000
_cell.length_c   1.000
_cell.angle_alpha   90.00
_cell.angle_beta   90.00
_cell.angle_gamma   90.00
#
_symmetry.space_group_name_H-M   'P 1'
#
loop_
_entity.id
_entity.type
_entity.pdbx_description
1 polymer ?
#
loop_
_entity_poly.entity_id
_entity_poly.type
_entity_poly.pdbx_seq_one_letter_code
_entity_poly.pdbx_strand_id
1 'polypeptide(L)'
;MTTLSTHDTKRSEDVRARLAVLSEMPAEWAAALRRWTAAAPLSDVSFTQLMWQTVAGAWPIEQERLHAYLTKAAREAAASTSWADPDPDFEAAIHAAADRAYEDEALRSDIAAFVAEIAPHGWSNSLGQKLVQLAMPGVPDVYQGTELWDNSLVDPDNRRPVDFALRRDLLARLDDGWLPPIDGTGAAKLLVTSRVLRARRNRPFIGYAPVAVEGPAAEHAIAFDRGGVVAVATRLPVKLACRGGWGGTKLALAPGRWTDALTGRTWQARRVPLSEVLSAYPVALLVVAAA
;
A
#
# COMPACT_ATOMS: atom_id res chain seq x y z
N MET A 1 -4.65 -11.65 16.74
CA MET A 1 -3.72 -10.66 16.15
C MET A 1 -4.34 -10.12 14.87
N THR A 2 -4.03 -8.89 14.47
CA THR A 2 -4.35 -8.34 13.14
C THR A 2 -3.04 -8.22 12.37
N THR A 3 -2.97 -8.66 11.11
CA THR A 3 -1.72 -8.62 10.32
C THR A 3 -2.01 -8.26 8.86
N LEU A 4 -1.04 -7.66 8.20
CA LEU A 4 -1.07 -7.35 6.76
C LEU A 4 -0.05 -8.18 5.98
N SER A 5 1.08 -8.56 6.58
CA SER A 5 2.12 -9.35 5.92
C SER A 5 2.68 -10.34 6.91
N THR A 6 3.09 -11.51 6.43
CA THR A 6 3.78 -12.54 7.21
C THR A 6 4.83 -13.22 6.34
N HIS A 7 5.63 -14.10 6.93
CA HIS A 7 6.56 -14.96 6.21
C HIS A 7 5.87 -15.95 5.24
N ASP A 8 4.55 -16.09 5.30
CA ASP A 8 3.75 -16.99 4.44
C ASP A 8 2.79 -16.25 3.51
N THR A 9 2.68 -14.91 3.61
CA THR A 9 1.83 -14.16 2.66
C THR A 9 2.37 -14.26 1.24
N LYS A 10 1.47 -14.52 0.28
CA LYS A 10 1.83 -14.72 -1.14
C LYS A 10 2.40 -13.48 -1.84
N ARG A 11 1.98 -12.30 -1.37
CA ARG A 11 2.45 -10.97 -1.78
C ARG A 11 2.38 -10.09 -0.55
N SER A 12 3.38 -9.26 -0.30
CA SER A 12 3.39 -8.30 0.81
C SER A 12 2.26 -7.27 0.71
N GLU A 13 2.03 -6.55 1.80
CA GLU A 13 0.98 -5.53 1.89
C GLU A 13 1.06 -4.43 0.84
N ASP A 14 2.25 -3.96 0.46
CA ASP A 14 2.35 -2.83 -0.48
C ASP A 14 2.18 -3.26 -1.93
N VAL A 15 2.57 -4.49 -2.28
CA VAL A 15 2.23 -5.10 -3.57
C VAL A 15 0.71 -5.18 -3.71
N ARG A 16 0.01 -5.64 -2.67
CA ARG A 16 -1.46 -5.74 -2.69
C ARG A 16 -2.14 -4.37 -2.68
N ALA A 17 -1.60 -3.40 -1.93
CA ALA A 17 -2.11 -2.04 -1.89
C ALA A 17 -2.03 -1.34 -3.25
N ARG A 18 -0.94 -1.55 -3.99
CA ARG A 18 -0.79 -1.07 -5.37
C ARG A 18 -1.69 -1.81 -6.34
N LEU A 19 -1.79 -3.13 -6.25
CA LEU A 19 -2.68 -3.93 -7.10
C LEU A 19 -4.16 -3.55 -6.95
N ALA A 20 -4.59 -3.12 -5.76
CA ALA A 20 -5.95 -2.66 -5.54
C ALA A 20 -6.34 -1.45 -6.40
N VAL A 21 -5.36 -0.63 -6.83
CA VAL A 21 -5.57 0.53 -7.72
C VAL A 21 -6.14 0.10 -9.06
N LEU A 22 -5.76 -1.07 -9.58
CA LEU A 22 -6.25 -1.59 -10.86
C LEU A 22 -7.77 -1.75 -10.91
N SER A 23 -8.42 -1.94 -9.75
CA SER A 23 -9.88 -2.01 -9.64
C SER A 23 -10.59 -0.66 -9.85
N GLU A 24 -9.86 0.45 -9.74
CA GLU A 24 -10.38 1.79 -10.05
C GLU A 24 -10.11 2.23 -11.48
N MET A 25 -9.18 1.54 -12.17
CA MET A 25 -8.71 1.83 -13.53
C MET A 25 -8.80 0.60 -14.45
N PRO A 26 -9.96 -0.08 -14.54
CA PRO A 26 -10.05 -1.36 -15.23
C PRO A 26 -9.80 -1.25 -16.74
N ALA A 27 -10.16 -0.12 -17.37
CA ALA A 27 -9.99 0.09 -18.80
C ALA A 27 -8.52 0.33 -19.17
N GLU A 28 -7.85 1.17 -18.39
CA GLU A 28 -6.43 1.50 -18.50
C GLU A 28 -5.58 0.26 -18.24
N TRP A 29 -5.90 -0.50 -17.18
CA TRP A 29 -5.25 -1.78 -16.90
C TRP A 29 -5.43 -2.78 -18.05
N ALA A 30 -6.65 -2.95 -18.56
CA ALA A 30 -6.90 -3.86 -19.67
C ALA A 30 -6.13 -3.45 -20.95
N ALA A 31 -5.98 -2.14 -21.19
CA ALA A 31 -5.18 -1.64 -22.30
C ALA A 31 -3.68 -1.91 -22.13
N ALA A 32 -3.13 -1.66 -20.93
CA ALA A 32 -1.75 -1.97 -20.60
C ALA A 32 -1.45 -3.47 -20.75
N LEU A 33 -2.30 -4.32 -20.16
CA LEU A 33 -2.18 -5.78 -20.24
C LEU A 33 -2.13 -6.28 -21.69
N ARG A 34 -2.99 -5.75 -22.58
CA ARG A 34 -2.98 -6.11 -24.00
C ARG A 34 -1.66 -5.73 -24.69
N ARG A 35 -1.14 -4.53 -24.42
CA ARG A 35 0.13 -4.08 -25.01
C ARG A 35 1.31 -4.93 -24.52
N TRP A 36 1.40 -5.16 -23.22
CA TRP A 36 2.50 -5.93 -22.63
C TRP A 36 2.47 -7.40 -23.06
N THR A 37 1.27 -8.00 -23.12
CA THR A 37 1.09 -9.37 -23.63
C THR A 37 1.46 -9.49 -25.11
N ALA A 38 1.16 -8.48 -25.93
CA ALA A 38 1.57 -8.48 -27.34
C ALA A 38 3.10 -8.36 -27.49
N ALA A 39 3.76 -7.63 -26.59
CA ALA A 39 5.21 -7.44 -26.61
C ALA A 39 5.98 -8.66 -26.09
N ALA A 40 5.43 -9.41 -25.12
CA ALA A 40 6.01 -10.64 -24.59
C ALA A 40 4.92 -11.72 -24.41
N PRO A 41 4.60 -12.46 -25.49
CA PRO A 41 3.51 -13.42 -25.51
C PRO A 41 3.86 -14.71 -24.76
N LEU A 42 2.87 -15.27 -24.06
CA LEU A 42 2.91 -16.58 -23.43
C LEU A 42 1.67 -17.38 -23.84
N SER A 43 1.80 -18.71 -23.88
CA SER A 43 0.70 -19.61 -24.24
C SER A 43 -0.39 -19.69 -23.17
N ASP A 44 -0.02 -19.59 -21.88
CA ASP A 44 -0.96 -19.56 -20.76
C ASP A 44 -1.46 -18.14 -20.49
N VAL A 45 -2.69 -17.86 -20.93
CA VAL A 45 -3.36 -16.57 -20.76
C VAL A 45 -3.59 -16.23 -19.28
N SER A 46 -3.92 -17.22 -18.45
CA SER A 46 -4.17 -17.00 -17.02
C SER A 46 -2.88 -16.64 -16.29
N PHE A 47 -1.80 -17.36 -16.61
CA PHE A 47 -0.48 -17.07 -16.06
C PHE A 47 0.08 -15.74 -16.55
N THR A 48 -0.17 -15.37 -17.81
CA THR A 48 0.19 -14.06 -18.37
C THR A 48 -0.39 -12.92 -17.53
N GLN A 49 -1.66 -13.03 -17.13
CA GLN A 49 -2.29 -12.03 -16.27
C GLN A 49 -1.63 -11.97 -14.89
N LEU A 50 -1.29 -13.11 -14.30
CA LEU A 50 -0.58 -13.18 -13.01
C LEU A 50 0.80 -12.53 -13.09
N MET A 51 1.55 -12.79 -14.15
CA MET A 51 2.87 -12.20 -14.40
C MET A 51 2.76 -10.67 -14.45
N TRP A 52 1.88 -10.13 -15.29
CA TRP A 52 1.76 -8.68 -15.45
C TRP A 52 1.21 -7.97 -14.22
N GLN A 53 0.32 -8.61 -13.45
CA GLN A 53 -0.07 -8.09 -12.14
C GLN A 53 1.12 -8.07 -11.17
N THR A 54 1.96 -9.09 -11.19
CA THR A 54 3.15 -9.15 -10.34
C THR A 54 4.12 -8.02 -10.69
N VAL A 55 4.36 -7.79 -11.98
CA VAL A 55 5.14 -6.65 -12.48
C VAL A 55 4.51 -5.34 -12.00
N ALA A 56 3.24 -5.06 -12.31
CA ALA A 56 2.59 -3.82 -11.90
C ALA A 56 2.63 -3.60 -10.36
N GLY A 57 2.48 -4.66 -9.59
CA GLY A 57 2.45 -4.62 -8.12
C GLY A 57 3.82 -4.45 -7.46
N ALA A 58 4.88 -5.06 -7.99
CA ALA A 58 6.18 -5.12 -7.34
C ALA A 58 7.26 -4.23 -7.98
N TRP A 59 7.03 -3.71 -9.19
CA TRP A 59 8.01 -2.92 -9.94
C TRP A 59 8.44 -1.62 -9.24
N PRO A 60 9.73 -1.22 -9.29
CA PRO A 60 10.85 -2.00 -9.81
C PRO A 60 11.14 -3.22 -8.93
N ILE A 61 11.46 -4.33 -9.57
CA ILE A 61 11.88 -5.59 -8.94
C ILE A 61 13.13 -6.08 -9.68
N GLU A 62 14.06 -6.67 -8.95
CA GLU A 62 15.25 -7.28 -9.52
C GLU A 62 14.85 -8.50 -10.37
N GLN A 63 15.49 -8.65 -11.54
CA GLN A 63 15.13 -9.65 -12.54
C GLN A 63 15.17 -11.08 -11.97
N GLU A 64 16.18 -11.38 -11.15
CA GLU A 64 16.35 -12.68 -10.50
C GLU A 64 15.19 -12.99 -9.53
N ARG A 65 14.70 -11.98 -8.81
CA ARG A 65 13.54 -12.13 -7.91
C ARG A 65 12.28 -12.40 -8.72
N LEU A 66 12.10 -11.72 -9.85
CA LEU A 66 10.97 -11.94 -10.73
C LEU A 66 11.00 -13.36 -11.33
N HIS A 67 12.15 -13.82 -11.83
CA HIS A 67 12.31 -15.16 -12.37
C HIS A 67 11.97 -16.24 -11.34
N ALA A 68 12.55 -16.13 -10.13
CA ALA A 68 12.29 -17.07 -9.05
C ALA A 68 10.80 -17.11 -8.68
N TYR A 69 10.14 -15.95 -8.62
CA TYR A 69 8.71 -15.88 -8.37
C TYR A 69 7.89 -16.54 -9.47
N LEU A 70 8.17 -16.24 -10.74
CA LEU A 70 7.38 -16.76 -11.87
C LEU A 70 7.48 -18.28 -11.96
N THR A 71 8.67 -18.86 -11.85
CA THR A 71 8.82 -20.32 -11.83
C THR A 71 8.06 -20.95 -10.68
N LYS A 72 8.18 -20.39 -9.46
CA LYS A 72 7.44 -20.88 -8.29
C LYS A 72 5.94 -20.77 -8.51
N ALA A 73 5.44 -19.62 -8.94
CA ALA A 73 4.01 -19.40 -9.16
C ALA A 73 3.44 -20.34 -10.26
N ALA A 74 4.20 -20.59 -11.32
CA ALA A 74 3.80 -21.48 -12.40
C ALA A 74 3.68 -22.93 -11.91
N ARG A 75 4.69 -23.42 -11.17
CA ARG A 75 4.69 -24.77 -10.60
C ARG A 75 3.62 -24.99 -9.54
N GLU A 76 3.31 -23.96 -8.75
CA GLU A 76 2.20 -23.99 -7.77
C GLU A 76 0.83 -24.02 -8.45
N ALA A 77 0.68 -23.39 -9.62
CA ALA A 77 -0.56 -23.41 -10.38
C ALA A 77 -0.82 -24.79 -11.03
N ALA A 78 0.23 -25.54 -11.36
CA ALA A 78 0.16 -26.88 -11.95
C ALA A 78 -0.67 -26.95 -13.26
N ALA A 79 -0.75 -25.84 -14.00
CA ALA A 79 -1.55 -25.73 -15.23
C ALA A 79 -0.71 -25.97 -16.51
N SER A 80 0.48 -25.37 -16.57
CA SER A 80 1.43 -25.51 -17.70
C SER A 80 2.78 -26.10 -17.29
N THR A 81 3.09 -26.12 -15.99
CA THR A 81 4.25 -26.80 -15.42
C THR A 81 3.98 -27.12 -13.96
N SER A 82 4.67 -28.10 -13.37
CA SER A 82 4.45 -28.51 -11.97
C SER A 82 5.76 -28.84 -11.25
N TRP A 83 5.69 -28.98 -9.93
CA TRP A 83 6.82 -29.45 -9.14
C TRP A 83 7.21 -30.91 -9.44
N ALA A 84 6.24 -31.75 -9.80
CA ALA A 84 6.45 -33.18 -10.02
C ALA A 84 6.94 -33.48 -11.45
N ASP A 85 6.45 -32.71 -12.41
CA ASP A 85 6.78 -32.83 -13.83
C ASP A 85 7.00 -31.41 -14.39
N PRO A 86 8.23 -30.86 -14.28
CA PRO A 86 8.58 -29.56 -14.82
C PRO A 86 8.54 -29.56 -16.36
N ASP A 87 8.15 -28.43 -16.95
CA ASP A 87 8.15 -28.20 -18.40
C ASP A 87 9.23 -27.14 -18.68
N PRO A 88 10.44 -27.56 -19.12
CA PRO A 88 11.54 -26.64 -19.32
C PRO A 88 11.28 -25.61 -20.40
N ASP A 89 10.47 -25.93 -21.42
CA ASP A 89 10.19 -25.03 -22.54
C ASP A 89 9.23 -23.93 -22.08
N PHE A 90 8.21 -24.27 -21.29
CA PHE A 90 7.33 -23.28 -20.67
C PHE A 90 8.08 -22.41 -19.65
N GLU A 91 8.93 -23.02 -18.81
CA GLU A 91 9.74 -22.28 -17.83
C GLU A 91 10.75 -21.32 -18.51
N ALA A 92 11.33 -21.71 -19.63
CA ALA A 92 12.17 -20.82 -20.44
C ALA A 92 11.36 -19.68 -21.07
N ALA A 93 10.14 -19.96 -21.54
CA ALA A 93 9.28 -18.93 -22.12
C ALA A 93 8.86 -17.86 -21.10
N ILE A 94 8.52 -18.24 -19.87
CA ILE A 94 8.17 -17.26 -18.81
C ILE A 94 9.37 -16.39 -18.41
N HIS A 95 10.59 -16.94 -18.42
CA HIS A 95 11.81 -16.16 -18.17
C HIS A 95 12.11 -15.22 -19.33
N ALA A 96 12.04 -15.69 -20.58
CA ALA A 96 12.23 -14.84 -21.75
C ALA A 96 11.22 -13.68 -21.80
N ALA A 97 9.96 -13.91 -21.40
CA ALA A 97 8.97 -12.85 -21.29
C ALA A 97 9.30 -11.84 -20.19
N ALA A 98 9.83 -12.30 -19.05
CA ALA A 98 10.30 -11.44 -17.97
C ALA A 98 11.53 -10.64 -18.37
N ASP A 99 12.51 -11.26 -19.03
CA ASP A 99 13.71 -10.61 -19.58
C ASP A 99 13.33 -9.47 -20.53
N ARG A 100 12.39 -9.74 -21.43
CA ARG A 100 11.91 -8.74 -22.39
C ARG A 100 11.31 -7.51 -21.71
N ALA A 101 10.73 -7.62 -20.52
CA ALA A 101 10.24 -6.48 -19.74
C ALA A 101 11.36 -5.52 -19.28
N TYR A 102 12.62 -5.98 -19.23
CA TYR A 102 13.79 -5.16 -18.89
C TYR A 102 14.61 -4.75 -20.12
N GLU A 103 14.69 -5.61 -21.12
CA GLU A 103 15.54 -5.44 -22.31
C GLU A 103 14.88 -4.60 -23.42
N ASP A 104 13.57 -4.74 -23.62
CA ASP A 104 12.83 -3.96 -24.61
C ASP A 104 12.50 -2.57 -24.02
N GLU A 105 13.19 -1.54 -24.53
CA GLU A 105 13.05 -0.16 -24.04
C GLU A 105 11.60 0.34 -24.08
N ALA A 106 10.86 0.01 -25.14
CA ALA A 106 9.49 0.48 -25.31
C ALA A 106 8.57 -0.18 -24.28
N LEU A 107 8.71 -1.49 -24.08
CA LEU A 107 7.96 -2.21 -23.05
C LEU A 107 8.33 -1.75 -21.64
N ARG A 108 9.62 -1.63 -21.34
CA ARG A 108 10.11 -1.17 -20.04
C ARG A 108 9.61 0.24 -19.71
N SER A 109 9.65 1.14 -20.69
CA SER A 109 9.14 2.51 -20.53
C SER A 109 7.63 2.55 -20.31
N ASP A 110 6.85 1.72 -21.02
CA ASP A 110 5.40 1.64 -20.84
C ASP A 110 5.03 1.08 -19.45
N ILE A 111 5.74 0.03 -19.00
CA ILE A 111 5.61 -0.51 -17.63
C ILE A 111 5.95 0.55 -16.59
N ALA A 112 7.08 1.23 -16.74
CA ALA A 112 7.52 2.26 -15.80
C ALA A 112 6.54 3.43 -15.72
N ALA A 113 6.01 3.88 -16.88
CA ALA A 113 5.01 4.95 -16.94
C ALA A 113 3.70 4.54 -16.23
N PHE A 114 3.20 3.34 -16.50
CA PHE A 114 1.99 2.83 -15.83
C PHE A 114 2.19 2.66 -14.32
N VAL A 115 3.35 2.14 -13.90
CA VAL A 115 3.68 1.98 -12.47
C VAL A 115 3.80 3.35 -11.78
N ALA A 116 4.40 4.34 -12.45
CA ALA A 116 4.50 5.70 -11.93
C ALA A 116 3.11 6.35 -11.77
N GLU A 117 2.17 6.06 -12.65
CA GLU A 117 0.78 6.52 -12.56
C GLU A 117 0.06 5.91 -11.35
N ILE A 118 0.17 4.61 -11.12
CA ILE A 118 -0.55 3.93 -10.02
C ILE A 118 0.16 4.04 -8.66
N ALA A 119 1.46 4.32 -8.62
CA ALA A 119 2.25 4.29 -7.38
C ALA A 119 1.75 5.26 -6.29
N PRO A 120 1.43 6.54 -6.57
CA PRO A 120 0.89 7.46 -5.55
C PRO A 120 -0.42 6.96 -4.93
N HIS A 121 -1.28 6.34 -5.75
CA HIS A 121 -2.54 5.74 -5.29
C HIS A 121 -2.28 4.48 -4.46
N GLY A 122 -1.29 3.67 -4.85
CA GLY A 122 -0.84 2.52 -4.08
C GLY A 122 -0.26 2.89 -2.71
N TRP A 123 0.52 3.98 -2.62
CA TRP A 123 1.01 4.51 -1.35
C TRP A 123 -0.14 5.02 -0.48
N SER A 124 -1.14 5.69 -1.05
CA SER A 124 -2.36 6.08 -0.32
C SER A 124 -3.07 4.88 0.28
N ASN A 125 -3.29 3.83 -0.51
CA ASN A 125 -3.87 2.57 -0.05
C ASN A 125 -3.02 1.92 1.06
N SER A 126 -1.70 1.89 0.92
CA SER A 126 -0.80 1.30 1.92
C SER A 126 -0.85 2.03 3.25
N LEU A 127 -0.72 3.37 3.24
CA LEU A 127 -0.82 4.19 4.45
C LEU A 127 -2.18 3.99 5.11
N GLY A 128 -3.25 3.96 4.32
CA GLY A 128 -4.61 3.71 4.80
C GLY A 128 -4.76 2.35 5.46
N GLN A 129 -4.34 1.28 4.78
CA GLN A 129 -4.40 -0.09 5.31
C GLN A 129 -3.57 -0.24 6.58
N LYS A 130 -2.35 0.32 6.61
CA LYS A 130 -1.47 0.28 7.80
C LYS A 130 -2.10 1.03 8.97
N LEU A 131 -2.59 2.25 8.76
CA LEU A 131 -3.29 2.99 9.82
C LEU A 131 -4.49 2.21 10.36
N VAL A 132 -5.35 1.70 9.47
CA VAL A 132 -6.55 0.94 9.86
C VAL A 132 -6.14 -0.30 10.66
N GLN A 133 -5.21 -1.11 10.18
CA GLN A 133 -4.77 -2.33 10.88
C GLN A 133 -4.14 -2.04 12.24
N LEU A 134 -3.33 -0.99 12.35
CA LEU A 134 -2.70 -0.59 13.60
C LEU A 134 -3.74 -0.03 14.59
N ALA A 135 -4.70 0.76 14.12
CA ALA A 135 -5.67 1.44 14.98
C ALA A 135 -6.94 0.64 15.28
N MET A 136 -7.29 -0.39 14.51
CA MET A 136 -8.51 -1.19 14.73
C MET A 136 -8.45 -2.08 16.00
N PRO A 137 -9.58 -2.65 16.46
CA PRO A 137 -9.60 -3.60 17.57
C PRO A 137 -8.72 -4.82 17.31
N GLY A 138 -8.10 -5.33 18.38
CA GLY A 138 -7.13 -6.42 18.32
C GLY A 138 -5.70 -5.97 18.62
N VAL A 139 -4.78 -6.92 18.52
CA VAL A 139 -3.34 -6.74 18.72
C VAL A 139 -2.67 -6.68 17.36
N PRO A 140 -2.17 -5.50 16.92
CA PRO A 140 -1.55 -5.36 15.62
C PRO A 140 -0.16 -5.99 15.60
N ASP A 141 0.04 -6.83 14.59
CA ASP A 141 1.31 -7.40 14.20
C ASP A 141 1.96 -6.54 13.11
N VAL A 142 3.29 -6.41 13.16
CA VAL A 142 4.10 -5.69 12.17
C VAL A 142 5.24 -6.60 11.77
N TYR A 143 5.12 -7.21 10.59
CA TYR A 143 6.18 -8.05 10.06
C TYR A 143 7.44 -7.23 9.78
N GLN A 144 8.60 -7.83 10.01
CA GLN A 144 9.88 -7.14 9.95
C GLN A 144 10.07 -6.40 8.62
N GLY A 145 10.39 -5.11 8.69
CA GLY A 145 10.64 -4.30 7.51
C GLY A 145 9.42 -3.56 6.95
N THR A 146 8.19 -3.96 7.32
CA THR A 146 6.92 -3.40 6.80
C THR A 146 6.52 -2.05 7.39
N GLU A 147 7.34 -1.48 8.28
CA GLU A 147 7.28 -0.08 8.66
C GLU A 147 7.68 0.86 7.52
N LEU A 148 8.41 0.35 6.51
CA LEU A 148 8.64 0.99 5.21
C LEU A 148 7.85 0.27 4.11
N TRP A 149 8.00 0.72 2.85
CA TRP A 149 7.47 -0.02 1.71
C TRP A 149 8.15 -1.40 1.61
N ASP A 150 7.35 -2.44 1.50
CA ASP A 150 7.74 -3.82 1.30
C ASP A 150 7.09 -4.32 0.01
N ASN A 151 7.88 -4.48 -1.05
CA ASN A 151 7.45 -5.04 -2.33
C ASN A 151 7.78 -6.54 -2.47
N SER A 152 7.87 -7.26 -1.35
CA SER A 152 8.19 -8.69 -1.38
C SER A 152 7.06 -9.55 -1.94
N LEU A 153 7.46 -10.60 -2.64
CA LEU A 153 6.61 -11.66 -3.14
C LEU A 153 6.62 -12.85 -2.16
N VAL A 154 6.13 -14.01 -2.60
CA VAL A 154 6.07 -15.20 -1.75
C VAL A 154 7.49 -15.65 -1.32
N ASP A 155 7.58 -16.34 -0.20
CA ASP A 155 8.77 -17.04 0.29
C ASP A 155 9.59 -17.69 -0.86
N PRO A 156 10.93 -17.55 -0.89
CA PRO A 156 11.79 -16.89 0.10
C PRO A 156 11.91 -15.37 -0.04
N ASP A 157 11.21 -14.73 -0.98
CA ASP A 157 11.38 -13.31 -1.26
C ASP A 157 10.96 -12.40 -0.09
N ASN A 158 9.93 -12.80 0.67
CA ASN A 158 9.49 -12.14 1.90
C ASN A 158 10.36 -12.44 3.13
N ARG A 159 11.50 -13.14 2.96
CA ARG A 159 12.47 -13.43 4.03
C ARG A 159 13.83 -12.77 3.82
N ARG A 160 13.93 -11.84 2.87
CA ARG A 160 15.15 -11.05 2.62
C ARG A 160 15.58 -10.29 3.88
N PRO A 161 16.89 -10.04 4.06
CA PRO A 161 17.40 -9.28 5.21
C PRO A 161 16.78 -7.87 5.29
N VAL A 162 16.55 -7.41 6.52
CA VAL A 162 16.00 -6.08 6.79
C VAL A 162 17.11 -5.13 7.20
N ASP A 163 17.23 -4.00 6.51
CA ASP A 163 18.15 -2.93 6.90
C ASP A 163 17.56 -2.10 8.06
N PHE A 164 17.88 -2.51 9.29
CA PHE A 164 17.51 -1.79 10.51
C PHE A 164 18.36 -0.55 10.79
N ALA A 165 19.52 -0.38 10.13
CA ALA A 165 20.31 0.84 10.28
C ALA A 165 19.58 2.01 9.62
N LEU A 166 19.19 1.86 8.35
CA LEU A 166 18.38 2.84 7.62
C LEU A 166 17.10 3.23 8.37
N ARG A 167 16.38 2.25 8.92
CA ARG A 167 15.13 2.48 9.67
C ARG A 167 15.35 3.28 10.94
N ARG A 168 16.44 3.04 11.66
CA ARG A 168 16.80 3.82 12.86
C ARG A 168 17.13 5.27 12.49
N ASP A 169 17.87 5.48 11.41
CA ASP A 169 18.24 6.83 10.94
C ASP A 169 17.01 7.62 10.48
N LEU A 170 16.12 6.99 9.71
CA LEU A 170 14.85 7.60 9.32
C LEU A 170 13.99 7.91 10.55
N LEU A 171 13.86 6.98 11.49
CA LEU A 171 13.05 7.18 12.70
C LEU A 171 13.58 8.34 13.55
N ALA A 172 14.91 8.46 13.70
CA ALA A 172 15.52 9.58 14.41
C ALA A 172 15.13 10.92 13.78
N ARG A 173 15.22 11.04 12.45
CA ARG A 173 14.82 12.26 11.73
C ARG A 173 13.33 12.60 11.94
N LEU A 174 12.45 11.59 11.93
CA LEU A 174 11.03 11.79 12.20
C LEU A 174 10.80 12.30 13.63
N ASP A 175 11.56 11.78 14.59
CA ASP A 175 11.48 12.16 16.00
C ASP A 175 12.02 13.57 16.27
N ASP A 176 12.95 14.04 15.44
CA ASP A 176 13.41 15.43 15.39
C ASP A 176 12.41 16.38 14.69
N GLY A 177 11.26 15.87 14.24
CA GLY A 177 10.16 16.68 13.69
C GLY A 177 10.12 16.76 12.17
N TRP A 178 10.93 15.98 11.44
CA TRP A 178 10.82 15.89 9.99
C TRP A 178 9.47 15.30 9.57
N LEU A 179 8.72 16.03 8.74
CA LEU A 179 7.53 15.54 8.04
C LEU A 179 7.95 15.10 6.63
N PRO A 180 8.14 13.79 6.38
CA PRO A 180 8.61 13.28 5.09
C PRO A 180 7.55 13.46 4.00
N PRO A 181 7.96 13.67 2.74
CA PRO A 181 7.06 13.51 1.61
C PRO A 181 6.64 12.04 1.46
N ILE A 182 5.60 11.80 0.66
CA ILE A 182 5.23 10.44 0.23
C ILE A 182 6.01 10.14 -1.04
N ASP A 183 7.09 9.38 -0.90
CA ASP A 183 7.99 9.01 -1.98
C ASP A 183 8.53 7.59 -1.81
N GLY A 184 9.48 7.19 -2.67
CA GLY A 184 10.09 5.87 -2.65
C GLY A 184 10.87 5.52 -1.37
N THR A 185 11.16 6.48 -0.48
CA THR A 185 11.90 6.20 0.77
C THR A 185 11.09 5.40 1.79
N GLY A 186 9.76 5.48 1.73
CA GLY A 186 8.87 4.84 2.72
C GLY A 186 8.81 5.55 4.07
N ALA A 187 9.50 6.70 4.24
CA ALA A 187 9.53 7.41 5.51
C ALA A 187 8.14 7.85 5.99
N ALA A 188 7.22 8.18 5.07
CA ALA A 188 5.81 8.47 5.41
C ALA A 188 5.10 7.28 6.09
N LYS A 189 5.39 6.04 5.68
CA LYS A 189 4.84 4.83 6.31
C LYS A 189 5.46 4.56 7.67
N LEU A 190 6.74 4.87 7.84
CA LEU A 190 7.43 4.78 9.13
C LEU A 190 6.87 5.82 10.11
N LEU A 191 6.54 7.02 9.64
CA LEU A 191 5.83 8.03 10.42
C LEU A 191 4.49 7.46 10.92
N VAL A 192 3.62 6.98 10.02
CA VAL A 192 2.32 6.39 10.41
C VAL A 192 2.52 5.26 11.42
N THR A 193 3.41 4.32 11.11
CA THR A 193 3.62 3.12 11.93
C THR A 193 4.12 3.48 13.33
N SER A 194 5.16 4.31 13.43
CA SER A 194 5.75 4.71 14.71
C SER A 194 4.77 5.53 15.56
N ARG A 195 4.05 6.48 14.97
CA ARG A 195 3.13 7.38 15.69
C ARG A 195 1.90 6.64 16.20
N VAL A 196 1.31 5.74 15.41
CA VAL A 196 0.16 4.93 15.83
C VAL A 196 0.56 3.94 16.94
N LEU A 197 1.68 3.23 16.80
CA LEU A 197 2.15 2.28 17.82
C LEU A 197 2.51 2.99 19.14
N ARG A 198 3.17 4.14 19.08
CA ARG A 198 3.47 4.95 20.28
C ARG A 198 2.20 5.50 20.91
N ALA A 199 1.22 5.94 20.13
CA ALA A 199 -0.08 6.35 20.64
C ALA A 199 -0.75 5.19 21.38
N ARG A 200 -0.80 3.99 20.79
CA ARG A 200 -1.37 2.78 21.43
C ARG A 200 -0.66 2.36 22.71
N ARG A 201 0.66 2.54 22.77
CA ARG A 201 1.44 2.25 23.97
C ARG A 201 1.14 3.25 25.10
N ASN A 202 0.94 4.52 24.75
CA ASN A 202 0.82 5.61 25.72
C ASN A 202 -0.63 5.88 26.16
N ARG A 203 -1.63 5.39 25.43
CA ARG A 203 -3.04 5.49 25.82
C ARG A 203 -3.82 4.26 25.35
N PRO A 204 -4.84 3.84 26.09
CA PRO A 204 -5.65 2.70 25.68
C PRO A 204 -6.56 3.08 24.51
N PHE A 205 -6.66 2.19 23.52
CA PHE A 205 -7.60 2.30 22.41
C PHE A 205 -8.84 1.45 22.78
N ILE A 206 -9.89 2.08 23.28
CA ILE A 206 -11.06 1.42 23.90
C ILE A 206 -12.32 1.68 23.06
N GLY A 207 -13.16 0.66 22.90
CA GLY A 207 -14.38 0.75 22.11
C GLY A 207 -14.10 0.79 20.61
N TYR A 208 -15.15 0.97 19.80
CA TYR A 208 -15.08 1.16 18.35
C TYR A 208 -16.37 1.83 17.90
N ALA A 209 -16.26 3.04 17.36
CA ALA A 209 -17.42 3.76 16.82
C ALA A 209 -17.09 4.29 15.42
N PRO A 210 -17.96 4.09 14.41
CA PRO A 210 -17.78 4.76 13.13
C PRO A 210 -17.86 6.28 13.33
N VAL A 211 -17.00 7.01 12.64
CA VAL A 211 -16.99 8.48 12.65
C VAL A 211 -17.65 8.98 11.38
N ALA A 212 -18.67 9.82 11.52
CA ALA A 212 -19.42 10.33 10.39
C ALA A 212 -18.55 11.25 9.50
N VAL A 213 -18.65 11.02 8.20
CA VAL A 213 -18.07 11.86 7.16
C VAL A 213 -19.22 12.36 6.29
N GLU A 214 -19.36 13.68 6.18
CA GLU A 214 -20.47 14.33 5.50
C GLU A 214 -19.96 15.09 4.27
N GLY A 215 -20.64 14.94 3.12
CA GLY A 215 -20.35 15.72 1.92
C GLY A 215 -20.11 14.88 0.66
N PRO A 216 -19.76 15.52 -0.46
CA PRO A 216 -19.82 14.91 -1.79
C PRO A 216 -18.75 13.84 -2.07
N ALA A 217 -17.72 13.72 -1.22
CA ALA A 217 -16.68 12.70 -1.30
C ALA A 217 -16.64 11.79 -0.05
N ALA A 218 -17.73 11.72 0.73
CA ALA A 218 -17.76 10.97 1.99
C ALA A 218 -17.41 9.48 1.82
N GLU A 219 -17.78 8.86 0.70
CA GLU A 219 -17.48 7.46 0.39
C GLU A 219 -15.98 7.14 0.24
N HIS A 220 -15.14 8.17 0.06
CA HIS A 220 -13.68 8.05 -0.06
C HIS A 220 -12.97 8.04 1.29
N ALA A 221 -13.68 8.22 2.41
CA ALA A 221 -13.10 8.18 3.73
C ALA A 221 -13.54 6.93 4.51
N ILE A 222 -12.59 6.33 5.21
CA ILE A 222 -12.84 5.39 6.31
C ILE A 222 -12.44 6.11 7.58
N ALA A 223 -13.37 6.24 8.53
CA ALA A 223 -13.08 6.89 9.81
C ALA A 223 -13.74 6.16 10.98
N PHE A 224 -12.98 5.97 12.07
CA PHE A 224 -13.49 5.36 13.30
C PHE A 224 -12.76 5.90 14.54
N ASP A 225 -13.47 5.93 15.67
CA ASP A 225 -12.98 6.33 16.99
C ASP A 225 -12.73 5.09 17.87
N ARG A 226 -11.62 5.12 18.60
CA ARG A 226 -11.18 4.14 19.60
C ARG A 226 -11.10 4.75 21.01
N GLY A 227 -12.07 5.61 21.34
CA GLY A 227 -12.19 6.21 22.67
C GLY A 227 -11.30 7.44 22.84
N GLY A 228 -11.45 8.42 21.96
CA GLY A 228 -10.62 9.63 21.93
C GLY A 228 -9.42 9.52 20.98
N VAL A 229 -9.45 8.55 20.06
CA VAL A 229 -8.46 8.37 18.99
C VAL A 229 -9.19 8.05 17.70
N VAL A 230 -9.23 9.01 16.79
CA VAL A 230 -9.90 8.90 15.50
C VAL A 230 -8.86 8.60 14.42
N ALA A 231 -8.96 7.42 13.81
CA ALA A 231 -8.22 7.08 12.61
C ALA A 231 -9.04 7.50 11.39
N VAL A 232 -8.38 8.15 10.42
CA VAL A 232 -8.99 8.57 9.15
C VAL A 232 -8.10 8.09 8.01
N ALA A 233 -8.66 7.37 7.05
CA ALA A 233 -7.93 6.87 5.89
C ALA A 233 -8.70 7.11 4.58
N THR A 234 -7.96 7.40 3.52
CA THR A 234 -8.50 7.47 2.16
C THR A 234 -8.74 6.07 1.59
N ARG A 235 -9.87 5.87 0.93
CA ARG A 235 -10.16 4.72 0.07
C ARG A 235 -10.60 5.21 -1.31
N LEU A 236 -10.39 4.37 -2.32
CA LEU A 236 -10.64 4.73 -3.72
C LEU A 236 -9.92 6.04 -4.13
N PRO A 237 -8.58 6.13 -3.94
CA PRO A 237 -7.81 7.34 -4.19
C PRO A 237 -7.81 7.80 -5.65
N VAL A 238 -7.96 6.90 -6.64
CA VAL A 238 -8.03 7.31 -8.05
C VAL A 238 -9.33 8.05 -8.31
N LYS A 239 -10.46 7.47 -7.90
CA LYS A 239 -11.77 8.09 -8.06
C LYS A 239 -11.86 9.42 -7.29
N LEU A 240 -11.22 9.51 -6.12
CA LEU A 240 -11.09 10.77 -5.37
C LEU A 240 -10.30 11.84 -6.14
N ALA A 241 -9.21 11.46 -6.80
CA ALA A 241 -8.45 12.38 -7.65
C ALA A 241 -9.29 12.84 -8.86
N CYS A 242 -9.94 11.92 -9.57
CA CYS A 242 -10.75 12.22 -10.75
C CYS A 242 -11.92 13.19 -10.46
N ARG A 243 -12.49 13.15 -9.25
CA ARG A 243 -13.54 14.09 -8.82
C ARG A 243 -13.03 15.47 -8.37
N GLY A 244 -11.72 15.71 -8.40
CA GLY A 244 -11.10 16.95 -7.93
C GLY A 244 -10.86 17.01 -6.41
N GLY A 245 -10.76 15.86 -5.75
CA GLY A 245 -10.45 15.76 -4.32
C GLY A 245 -11.66 15.86 -3.39
N TRP A 246 -11.40 16.26 -2.14
CA TRP A 246 -12.36 16.21 -1.04
C TRP A 246 -13.51 17.23 -1.15
N GLY A 247 -13.33 18.35 -1.87
CA GLY A 247 -14.33 19.41 -1.98
C GLY A 247 -14.84 19.86 -0.60
N GLY A 248 -16.16 20.03 -0.47
CA GLY A 248 -16.81 20.43 0.79
C GLY A 248 -16.98 19.31 1.83
N THR A 249 -16.27 18.18 1.71
CA THR A 249 -16.43 17.02 2.60
C THR A 249 -15.78 17.26 3.97
N LYS A 250 -16.50 16.90 5.04
CA LYS A 250 -16.12 17.18 6.43
C LYS A 250 -16.18 15.94 7.30
N LEU A 251 -15.27 15.84 8.25
CA LEU A 251 -15.24 14.84 9.31
C LEU A 251 -15.94 15.39 10.56
N ALA A 252 -16.86 14.62 11.14
CA ALA A 252 -17.51 14.97 12.39
C ALA A 252 -16.67 14.53 13.60
N LEU A 253 -16.30 15.47 14.46
CA LEU A 253 -15.53 15.20 15.69
C LEU A 253 -16.36 15.49 16.94
N ALA A 254 -16.15 14.70 17.98
CA ALA A 254 -16.71 14.99 19.29
C ALA A 254 -16.10 16.30 19.86
N PRO A 255 -16.79 16.99 20.77
CA PRO A 255 -16.27 18.21 21.40
C PRO A 255 -14.92 17.96 22.07
N GLY A 256 -13.96 18.85 21.81
CA GLY A 256 -12.63 18.76 22.39
C GLY A 256 -11.57 19.33 21.46
N ARG A 257 -10.35 19.41 21.97
CA ARG A 257 -9.17 19.74 21.17
C ARG A 257 -8.54 18.45 20.68
N TRP A 258 -8.52 18.27 19.37
CA TRP A 258 -7.91 17.13 18.69
C TRP A 258 -6.56 17.54 18.12
N THR A 259 -5.57 16.65 18.20
CA THR A 259 -4.25 16.84 17.59
C THR A 259 -3.98 15.68 16.66
N ASP A 260 -3.60 15.95 15.42
CA ASP A 260 -3.10 14.91 14.52
C ASP A 260 -1.71 14.46 14.98
N ALA A 261 -1.58 13.20 15.39
CA ALA A 261 -0.33 12.64 15.86
C ALA A 261 0.73 12.52 14.75
N LEU A 262 0.33 12.62 13.48
CA LEU A 262 1.27 12.58 12.34
C LEU A 262 1.89 13.95 12.08
N THR A 263 1.07 15.01 12.05
CA THR A 263 1.49 16.35 11.63
C THR A 263 1.59 17.38 12.76
N GLY A 264 1.04 17.09 13.94
CA GLY A 264 0.93 18.02 15.07
C GLY A 264 -0.18 19.08 14.91
N ARG A 265 -0.90 19.10 13.79
CA ARG A 265 -1.99 20.06 13.56
C ARG A 265 -3.15 19.83 14.53
N THR A 266 -3.78 20.91 14.97
CA THR A 266 -4.86 20.84 15.97
C THR A 266 -6.19 21.34 15.45
N TRP A 267 -7.27 20.72 15.94
CA TRP A 267 -8.65 21.00 15.57
C TRP A 267 -9.51 21.19 16.81
N GLN A 268 -10.41 22.16 16.80
CA GLN A 268 -11.40 22.40 17.88
C GLN A 268 -12.85 22.43 17.38
N ALA A 269 -13.06 22.37 16.06
CA ALA A 269 -14.38 22.38 15.46
C ALA A 269 -15.00 20.97 15.47
N ARG A 270 -16.34 20.91 15.64
CA ARG A 270 -17.11 19.65 15.53
C ARG A 270 -17.17 19.10 14.11
N ARG A 271 -16.88 19.92 13.10
CA ARG A 271 -16.84 19.54 11.69
C ARG A 271 -15.59 20.14 11.07
N VAL A 272 -14.66 19.30 10.64
CA VAL A 272 -13.38 19.72 10.07
C VAL A 272 -13.28 19.33 8.60
N PRO A 273 -12.77 20.19 7.70
CA PRO A 273 -12.64 19.85 6.28
C PRO A 273 -11.64 18.72 6.07
N LEU A 274 -12.03 17.64 5.39
CA LEU A 274 -11.11 16.55 5.06
C LEU A 274 -10.00 16.98 4.11
N SER A 275 -10.26 17.98 3.25
CA SER A 275 -9.24 18.62 2.41
C SER A 275 -8.08 19.18 3.22
N GLU A 276 -8.33 19.66 4.44
CA GLU A 276 -7.29 20.20 5.30
C GLU A 276 -6.68 19.13 6.21
N VAL A 277 -7.51 18.26 6.81
CA VAL A 277 -7.08 17.15 7.66
C VAL A 277 -6.11 16.22 6.92
N LEU A 278 -6.39 15.92 5.65
CA LEU A 278 -5.63 14.99 4.82
C LEU A 278 -4.77 15.70 3.75
N SER A 279 -4.40 16.96 3.99
CA SER A 279 -3.60 17.74 3.04
C SER A 279 -2.12 17.33 2.99
N ALA A 280 -1.56 16.84 4.11
CA ALA A 280 -0.17 16.39 4.18
C ALA A 280 -0.03 14.91 3.83
N TYR A 281 -0.96 14.08 4.32
CA TYR A 281 -1.00 12.65 4.11
C TYR A 281 -2.44 12.20 3.82
N PRO A 282 -2.67 11.13 3.03
CA PRO A 282 -3.99 10.57 2.76
C PRO A 282 -4.59 9.85 3.99
N VAL A 283 -3.97 10.02 5.15
CA VAL A 283 -4.35 9.45 6.44
C VAL A 283 -4.11 10.46 7.57
N ALA A 284 -4.86 10.33 8.66
CA ALA A 284 -4.64 11.09 9.89
C ALA A 284 -4.93 10.23 11.12
N LEU A 285 -4.21 10.48 12.22
CA LEU A 285 -4.51 9.90 13.53
C LEU A 285 -4.79 11.04 14.49
N LEU A 286 -6.07 11.39 14.63
CA LEU A 286 -6.51 12.48 15.49
C LEU A 286 -6.67 11.97 16.92
N VAL A 287 -6.13 12.73 17.85
CA VAL A 287 -5.99 12.32 19.23
C VAL A 287 -6.54 13.43 20.12
N VAL A 288 -7.55 13.13 20.93
CA VAL A 288 -8.14 14.12 21.84
C VAL A 288 -7.14 14.44 22.95
N ALA A 289 -7.02 15.73 23.29
CA ALA A 289 -6.32 16.16 24.49
C ALA A 289 -7.02 15.58 25.73
N ALA A 290 -6.23 15.18 26.74
CA ALA A 290 -6.80 14.89 28.04
C ALA A 290 -7.46 16.17 28.57
N ALA A 291 -8.69 16.03 29.09
CA ALA A 291 -9.40 17.11 29.76
C ALA A 291 -8.68 17.52 31.05
#